data_AF-A0A0J6XT34-F1
#
_entry.id   AF-A0A0J6XT34-F1
#
_cell.length_a   1.000
_cell.length_b   1.000
_cell.length_c   1.000
_cell.angle_alpha   90.00
_cell.angle_beta   90.00
_cell.angle_gamma   90.00
#
_symmetry.space_group_name_H-M   'P 1'
#
loop_
_entity.id
_entity.type
_entity.pdbx_description
1 polymer ?
#
loop_
_entity_poly.entity_id
_entity_poly.type
_entity_poly.pdbx_seq_one_letter_code
_entity_poly.pdbx_strand_id
1 'polypeptide(L)'
;MSEPTQKYSISMPRDVAEAARARSGPSGLSAYVTAAVARQIERDNLAELIAVAEAEHGPITEEEIEATREIQRRARAAQSADSEPERKAS
;
A
#
# COMPACT_ATOMS: atom_id res chain seq x y z
N MET A 1 18.88 13.30 -6.39
CA MET A 1 19.91 12.41 -6.97
C MET A 1 19.78 11.09 -6.23
N SER A 2 19.32 10.01 -6.88
CA SER A 2 19.32 8.70 -6.22
C SER A 2 20.76 8.24 -6.04
N GLU A 3 21.08 7.70 -4.87
CA GLU A 3 22.39 7.09 -4.64
C GLU A 3 22.64 5.97 -5.66
N PRO A 4 23.90 5.75 -6.08
CA PRO A 4 24.24 4.67 -6.99
C PRO A 4 23.89 3.31 -6.36
N THR A 5 23.39 2.39 -7.18
CA THR A 5 23.07 1.04 -6.70
C THR A 5 24.32 0.28 -6.30
N GLN A 6 24.33 -0.27 -5.09
CA GLN A 6 25.39 -1.14 -4.59
C GLN A 6 24.94 -2.60 -4.61
N LYS A 7 25.83 -3.50 -5.06
CA LYS A 7 25.56 -4.94 -5.05
C LYS A 7 25.81 -5.51 -3.66
N TYR A 8 24.78 -6.14 -3.10
CA TYR A 8 24.87 -6.95 -1.88
C TYR A 8 24.67 -8.43 -2.24
N SER A 9 25.34 -9.32 -1.51
CA SER A 9 25.19 -10.78 -1.67
C SER A 9 24.45 -11.33 -0.46
N ILE A 10 23.34 -12.02 -0.69
CA ILE A 10 22.52 -12.67 0.35
C ILE A 10 22.28 -14.13 -0.02
N SER A 11 22.17 -14.99 0.98
CA SER A 11 21.73 -16.37 0.79
C SER A 11 20.21 -16.43 0.84
N MET A 12 19.61 -17.24 -0.02
CA MET A 12 18.18 -17.48 -0.02
C MET A 12 17.86 -18.92 -0.43
N PRO A 13 16.78 -19.52 0.07
CA PRO A 13 16.32 -20.83 -0.39
C PRO A 13 16.09 -20.85 -1.90
N ARG A 14 16.48 -21.96 -2.56
CA ARG A 14 16.42 -22.08 -4.02
C ARG A 14 14.98 -21.93 -4.52
N ASP A 15 14.04 -22.59 -3.88
CA ASP A 15 12.61 -22.53 -4.20
C ASP A 15 12.07 -21.09 -4.14
N VAL A 16 12.47 -20.30 -3.15
CA VAL A 16 12.12 -18.88 -3.04
C VAL A 16 12.73 -18.06 -4.18
N ALA A 17 14.01 -18.29 -4.51
CA ALA A 17 14.68 -17.61 -5.61
C ALA A 17 13.99 -17.89 -6.96
N GLU A 18 13.63 -19.15 -7.22
CA GLU A 18 12.94 -19.57 -8.44
C GLU A 18 11.52 -19.00 -8.51
N ALA A 19 10.78 -19.01 -7.39
CA ALA A 19 9.45 -18.39 -7.33
C ALA A 19 9.51 -16.88 -7.60
N ALA A 20 10.51 -16.17 -7.05
CA ALA A 20 10.73 -14.77 -7.31
C ALA A 20 11.13 -14.50 -8.76
N ARG A 21 12.00 -15.34 -9.35
CA ARG A 21 12.36 -15.26 -10.78
C ARG A 21 11.13 -15.42 -11.67
N ALA A 22 10.30 -16.43 -11.42
CA ALA A 22 9.08 -16.68 -12.19
C ALA A 22 8.10 -15.48 -12.14
N ARG A 23 8.02 -14.79 -11.00
CA ARG A 23 7.17 -13.59 -10.82
C ARG A 23 7.79 -12.30 -11.37
N SER A 24 9.11 -12.25 -11.51
CA SER A 24 9.85 -11.01 -11.83
C SER A 24 9.66 -10.48 -13.25
N GLY A 25 9.19 -11.31 -14.17
CA GLY A 25 8.96 -10.91 -15.56
C GLY A 25 10.21 -10.33 -16.24
N PRO A 26 10.06 -9.37 -17.18
CA PRO A 26 11.17 -8.79 -17.93
C PRO A 26 12.20 -8.03 -17.09
N SER A 27 11.82 -7.54 -15.90
CA SER A 27 12.68 -6.73 -15.03
C SER A 27 13.69 -7.56 -14.22
N GLY A 28 13.51 -8.88 -14.18
CA GLY A 28 14.43 -9.83 -13.54
C GLY A 28 14.41 -9.80 -12.01
N LEU A 29 15.12 -10.77 -11.41
CA LEU A 29 15.08 -11.04 -9.97
C LEU A 29 15.48 -9.83 -9.12
N SER A 30 16.50 -9.07 -9.53
CA SER A 30 16.99 -7.91 -8.75
C SER A 30 15.90 -6.85 -8.59
N ALA A 31 15.22 -6.47 -9.69
CA ALA A 31 14.15 -5.48 -9.64
C ALA A 31 12.97 -5.96 -8.77
N TYR A 32 12.63 -7.25 -8.88
CA TYR A 32 11.58 -7.85 -8.06
C TYR A 32 11.92 -7.80 -6.56
N VAL A 33 13.14 -8.21 -6.20
CA VAL A 33 13.60 -8.21 -4.80
C VAL A 33 13.68 -6.79 -4.25
N THR A 34 14.24 -5.83 -5.01
CA THR A 34 14.29 -4.43 -4.60
C THR A 34 12.89 -3.88 -4.32
N ALA A 35 11.92 -4.15 -5.21
CA ALA A 35 10.55 -3.71 -5.01
C ALA A 35 9.86 -4.42 -3.83
N ALA A 36 10.15 -5.69 -3.58
CA ALA A 36 9.62 -6.43 -2.43
C ALA A 36 10.17 -5.89 -1.11
N VAL A 37 11.49 -5.68 -1.04
CA VAL A 37 12.17 -5.13 0.14
C VAL A 37 11.70 -3.71 0.44
N ALA A 38 11.58 -2.85 -0.59
CA ALA A 38 11.08 -1.49 -0.41
C ALA A 38 9.66 -1.46 0.18
N ARG A 39 8.75 -2.32 -0.33
CA ARG A 39 7.40 -2.47 0.22
C ARG A 39 7.41 -3.01 1.65
N GLN A 40 8.33 -3.92 1.97
CA GLN A 40 8.43 -4.45 3.33
C GLN A 40 8.87 -3.36 4.31
N ILE A 41 9.91 -2.59 3.98
CA ILE A 41 10.37 -1.45 4.79
C ILE A 41 9.24 -0.44 5.00
N GLU A 42 8.51 -0.10 3.94
CA GLU A 42 7.35 0.79 4.05
C GLU A 42 6.30 0.26 5.02
N ARG A 43 5.97 -1.04 4.94
CA ARG A 43 5.01 -1.68 5.86
C ARG A 43 5.52 -1.72 7.30
N ASP A 44 6.81 -1.98 7.50
CA ASP A 44 7.42 -2.02 8.83
C ASP A 44 7.37 -0.63 9.48
N ASN A 45 7.71 0.42 8.72
CA ASN A 45 7.59 1.81 9.18
C ASN A 45 6.13 2.19 9.50
N LEU A 46 5.17 1.78 8.66
CA LEU A 46 3.76 2.01 8.91
C LEU A 46 3.28 1.28 10.17
N ALA A 47 3.73 0.05 10.40
CA ALA A 47 3.38 -0.72 11.59
C ALA A 47 3.90 -0.04 12.87
N GLU A 48 5.11 0.53 12.83
CA GLU A 48 5.66 1.30 13.94
C GLU A 48 4.81 2.54 14.25
N LEU A 49 4.40 3.29 13.22
CA LEU A 49 3.52 4.46 13.40
C LEU A 49 2.14 4.07 13.97
N ILE A 50 1.56 2.98 13.48
CA ILE A 50 0.28 2.46 13.98
C ILE A 50 0.42 2.08 15.46
N ALA A 51 1.49 1.37 15.84
CA ALA A 51 1.71 0.95 17.22
C ALA A 51 1.80 2.14 18.19
N VAL A 52 2.44 3.24 17.78
CA VAL A 52 2.48 4.49 18.56
C VAL A 52 1.07 5.09 18.71
N ALA A 53 0.32 5.19 17.61
CA ALA A 53 -1.03 5.75 17.63
C ALA A 53 -1.99 4.92 18.49
N GLU A 54 -1.92 3.59 18.41
CA GLU A 54 -2.74 2.68 19.23
C GLU A 54 -2.36 2.72 20.71
N ALA A 55 -1.09 2.96 21.03
CA ALA A 55 -0.67 3.14 22.43
C ALA A 55 -1.25 4.43 23.05
N GLU A 56 -1.43 5.48 22.24
CA GLU A 56 -1.98 6.77 22.70
C GLU A 56 -3.51 6.80 22.72
N HIS A 57 -4.17 6.16 21.75
CA HIS A 57 -5.61 6.29 21.52
C HIS A 57 -6.40 4.99 21.73
N GLY A 58 -5.73 3.86 21.86
CA GLY A 58 -6.34 2.54 21.78
C GLY A 58 -6.48 2.05 20.33
N PRO A 59 -6.74 0.74 20.13
CA PRO A 59 -6.96 0.17 18.80
C PRO A 59 -8.27 0.69 18.19
N ILE A 60 -8.27 0.85 16.87
CA ILE A 60 -9.49 1.23 16.13
C ILE A 60 -10.44 0.04 16.07
N THR A 61 -11.69 0.25 16.48
CA THR A 61 -12.73 -0.79 16.47
C THR A 61 -13.39 -0.93 15.09
N GLU A 62 -13.97 -2.10 14.79
CA GLU A 62 -14.67 -2.32 13.52
C GLU A 62 -15.92 -1.41 13.41
N GLU A 63 -16.56 -1.12 14.54
CA GLU A 63 -17.69 -0.19 14.61
C GLU A 63 -17.29 1.23 14.19
N GLU A 64 -16.14 1.73 14.65
CA GLU A 64 -15.60 3.04 14.25
C GLU A 64 -15.22 3.09 12.77
N ILE A 65 -14.65 1.98 12.25
CA ILE A 65 -14.31 1.85 10.83
C ILE A 65 -15.57 1.91 9.98
N GLU A 66 -16.62 1.16 10.33
CA GLU A 66 -17.83 1.11 9.53
C GLU A 66 -18.61 2.42 9.59
N ALA A 67 -18.67 3.08 10.76
CA ALA A 67 -19.25 4.41 10.88
C ALA A 67 -18.53 5.43 9.96
N THR A 68 -17.19 5.40 9.93
CA THR A 68 -16.39 6.28 9.06
C THR A 68 -16.60 5.95 7.57
N ARG A 69 -16.66 4.67 7.20
CA ARG A 69 -16.94 4.24 5.83
C ARG A 69 -18.31 4.71 5.37
N GLU A 70 -19.33 4.67 6.23
CA GLU A 70 -20.66 5.17 5.90
C GLU A 70 -20.64 6.67 5.61
N ILE A 71 -19.97 7.46 6.45
CA ILE A 71 -19.78 8.90 6.22
C ILE A 71 -19.09 9.14 4.88
N GLN A 72 -18.03 8.40 4.57
CA GLN A 72 -17.29 8.55 3.32
C GLN A 72 -18.14 8.19 2.09
N ARG A 73 -18.95 7.12 2.17
CA ARG A 73 -19.88 6.73 1.09
C ARG A 73 -20.93 7.81 0.84
N ARG A 74 -21.53 8.36 1.91
CA ARG A 74 -22.52 9.45 1.82
C ARG A 74 -21.89 10.72 1.22
N ALA A 75 -20.68 11.08 1.66
CA ALA A 75 -19.96 12.23 1.11
C ALA A 75 -19.65 12.08 -0.38
N ARG A 76 -19.23 10.89 -0.84
CA ARG A 76 -19.00 10.61 -2.26
C ARG A 76 -20.29 10.68 -3.08
N ALA A 77 -21.39 10.14 -2.57
CA ALA A 77 -22.69 10.18 -3.25
C ALA A 77 -23.22 11.61 -3.44
N ALA A 78 -23.06 12.46 -2.41
CA ALA A 78 -23.41 13.87 -2.49
C ALA A 78 -22.58 14.63 -3.54
N GLN A 79 -21.26 14.36 -3.61
CA GLN A 79 -20.38 14.97 -4.62
C GLN A 79 -20.72 14.55 -6.06
N SER A 80 -21.15 13.30 -6.28
CA SER A 80 -21.61 12.84 -7.59
C SER A 80 -22.96 13.43 -8.01
N ALA A 81 -23.86 13.69 -7.05
CA ALA A 81 -25.17 14.29 -7.35
C ALA A 81 -25.06 15.77 -7.73
N ASP A 82 -24.09 16.49 -7.16
CA ASP A 82 -23.84 17.91 -7.42
C ASP A 82 -23.14 18.16 -8.79
N SER A 83 -22.51 17.12 -9.36
CA SER A 83 -21.78 17.20 -10.63
C SER A 83 -22.61 16.78 -11.87
N GLU A 84 -23.87 16.36 -11.69
CA GLU A 84 -24.73 15.84 -12.77
C GLU A 84 -25.82 16.79 -13.35
N PRO A 85 -26.07 18.05 -12.88
CA PRO A 85 -27.15 18.86 -13.48
C PRO A 85 -26.81 19.48 -14.85
N GLU A 86 -25.54 19.63 -15.26
CA GLU A 86 -25.19 20.35 -16.50
C GLU A 86 -25.23 19.52 -17.80
N ARG A 87 -25.31 18.18 -17.75
CA ARG A 87 -25.26 17.34 -18.98
C ARG A 87 -26.61 17.04 -19.64
N LYS A 88 -27.73 17.57 -19.13
CA LYS A 88 -29.07 17.34 -19.70
C LYS A 88 -29.67 18.54 -20.45
N ALA A 89 -28.92 19.61 -20.64
CA ALA A 89 -29.34 20.77 -21.42
C ALA A 89 -28.37 21.02 -22.59
N SER A 90 -28.34 20.12 -23.58
CA SER A 90 -27.84 20.45 -24.92
C SER A 90 -28.42 19.54 -25.98
#